data_AF-F0ZSD8-F1
#
_entry.id   AF-F0ZSD8-F1
#
_cell.length_a   1.000
_cell.length_b   1.000
_cell.length_c   1.000
_cell.angle_alpha   90.00
_cell.angle_beta   90.00
_cell.angle_gamma   90.00
#
_symmetry.space_group_name_H-M   'P 1'
#
loop_
_entity.id
_entity.type
_entity.pdbx_description
1 polymer ?
#
loop_
_entity_poly.entity_id
_entity_poly.type
_entity_poly.pdbx_seq_one_letter_code
_entity_poly.pdbx_strand_id
1 'polypeptide(L)'
;MNSAKVKAKRDEGCCSGFGTFQEIYPQNLYGVMEPNEFETTIRTLNSKTETKMPKKLFFCFIPVLIGVILCIAGFAKFASADPSNQDTYDSNGPVFIGIGIAFTFVGCIAFGIGMCIFQKGVTNKIKKELTVINKHYASRRIKWTLETEIVEEYVDPHEYEVHKNNKAYRNGIVYDKNGRPMKRTTVYFILIVFP
;
A
#
# COMPACT_ATOMS: atom_id res chain seq x y z
N MET A 1 -25.34 -17.39 12.94
CA MET A 1 -25.22 -15.97 12.54
C MET A 1 -24.61 -15.97 11.16
N ASN A 2 -25.35 -15.50 10.16
CA ASN A 2 -24.93 -15.60 8.77
C ASN A 2 -24.00 -14.45 8.40
N SER A 3 -23.13 -14.65 7.40
CA SER A 3 -22.23 -13.60 6.96
C SER A 3 -21.89 -13.65 5.47
N ALA A 4 -21.54 -12.47 4.93
CA ALA A 4 -21.04 -12.29 3.58
C ALA A 4 -19.76 -11.46 3.61
N LYS A 5 -18.81 -11.79 2.72
CA LYS A 5 -17.54 -11.06 2.56
C LYS A 5 -17.54 -10.34 1.22
N VAL A 6 -17.20 -9.06 1.22
CA VAL A 6 -17.01 -8.24 0.02
C VAL A 6 -15.56 -7.79 -0.04
N LYS A 7 -14.79 -8.34 -0.99
CA LYS A 7 -13.35 -8.08 -1.10
C LYS A 7 -13.08 -6.68 -1.65
N ALA A 8 -12.02 -6.04 -1.16
CA ALA A 8 -11.43 -4.88 -1.80
C ALA A 8 -10.66 -5.32 -3.05
N LYS A 9 -10.92 -4.64 -4.17
CA LYS A 9 -10.11 -4.65 -5.38
C LYS A 9 -8.99 -3.62 -5.20
N ARG A 10 -7.74 -4.09 -5.15
CA ARG A 10 -6.58 -3.18 -5.21
C ARG A 10 -6.44 -2.65 -6.63
N ASP A 11 -6.17 -1.36 -6.76
CA ASP A 11 -5.70 -0.82 -8.02
C ASP A 11 -4.25 -1.28 -8.24
N GLU A 12 -3.95 -1.74 -9.44
CA GLU A 12 -2.60 -2.13 -9.82
C GLU A 12 -1.76 -0.87 -10.02
N GLY A 13 -0.81 -0.60 -9.12
CA GLY A 13 0.10 0.54 -9.22
C GLY A 13 0.94 0.78 -7.98
N CYS A 14 2.14 1.37 -8.15
CA CYS A 14 3.09 1.68 -7.06
C CYS A 14 2.53 2.71 -6.05
N CYS A 15 1.50 3.47 -6.45
CA CYS A 15 0.86 4.51 -5.63
C CYS A 15 -0.64 4.24 -5.41
N SER A 16 -1.10 3.00 -5.57
CA SER A 16 -2.52 2.70 -5.43
C SER A 16 -3.00 2.96 -4.01
N GLY A 17 -4.16 3.64 -3.92
CA GLY A 17 -4.86 3.81 -2.66
C GLY A 17 -5.37 2.47 -2.12
N PHE A 18 -6.17 2.53 -1.05
CA PHE A 18 -6.80 1.36 -0.42
C PHE A 18 -7.61 0.47 -1.39
N GLY A 19 -7.96 0.99 -2.57
CA GLY A 19 -8.74 0.31 -3.60
C GLY A 19 -10.23 0.61 -3.49
N THR A 20 -11.03 -0.14 -4.24
CA THR A 20 -12.51 -0.07 -4.22
C THR A 20 -13.08 -1.42 -3.83
N PHE A 21 -14.22 -1.48 -3.15
CA PHE A 21 -14.89 -2.75 -2.86
C PHE A 21 -15.64 -3.27 -4.08
N GLN A 22 -15.60 -4.58 -4.30
CA GLN A 22 -16.28 -5.21 -5.43
C GLN A 22 -17.80 -5.07 -5.30
N GLU A 23 -18.46 -4.69 -6.39
CA GLU A 23 -19.94 -4.58 -6.49
C GLU A 23 -20.62 -5.95 -6.78
N ILE A 24 -19.91 -7.06 -6.58
CA ILE A 24 -20.44 -8.41 -6.82
C ILE A 24 -21.36 -8.81 -5.66
N TYR A 25 -22.64 -9.04 -5.94
CA TYR A 25 -23.64 -9.42 -4.94
C TYR A 25 -23.34 -10.81 -4.33
N PRO A 26 -23.11 -10.91 -3.00
CA PRO A 26 -22.90 -12.18 -2.32
C PRO A 26 -24.19 -13.01 -2.26
N GLN A 27 -24.13 -14.27 -2.70
CA GLN A 27 -25.28 -15.18 -2.65
C GLN A 27 -25.84 -15.35 -1.22
N ASN A 28 -24.99 -15.27 -0.20
CA ASN A 28 -25.44 -15.39 1.19
C ASN A 28 -26.41 -14.26 1.62
N LEU A 29 -26.50 -13.15 0.89
CA LEU A 29 -27.42 -12.04 1.19
C LEU A 29 -28.82 -12.21 0.59
N TYR A 30 -29.07 -13.27 -0.19
CA TYR A 30 -30.39 -13.50 -0.80
C TYR A 30 -31.48 -13.57 0.27
N GLY A 31 -32.54 -12.78 0.08
CA GLY A 31 -33.67 -12.66 1.02
C GLY A 31 -33.42 -11.76 2.23
N VAL A 32 -32.19 -11.27 2.42
CA VAL A 32 -31.82 -10.36 3.52
C VAL A 32 -31.72 -8.92 3.05
N MET A 33 -31.17 -8.72 1.85
CA MET A 33 -30.95 -7.42 1.23
C MET A 33 -31.17 -7.53 -0.28
N GLU A 34 -31.82 -6.56 -0.90
CA GLU A 34 -32.01 -6.58 -2.34
C GLU A 34 -30.68 -6.31 -3.09
N PRO A 35 -30.46 -6.91 -4.27
CA PRO A 35 -29.24 -6.67 -5.05
C PRO A 35 -28.98 -5.19 -5.36
N ASN A 36 -30.02 -4.44 -5.75
CA ASN A 36 -29.91 -3.00 -6.05
C ASN A 36 -29.53 -2.18 -4.81
N GLU A 37 -30.06 -2.57 -3.66
CA GLU A 37 -29.75 -1.95 -2.38
C GLU A 37 -28.29 -2.18 -1.98
N PHE A 38 -27.81 -3.41 -2.13
CA PHE A 38 -26.40 -3.77 -1.90
C PHE A 38 -25.47 -2.97 -2.83
N GLU A 39 -25.74 -2.99 -4.13
CA GLU A 39 -24.93 -2.32 -5.14
C GLU A 39 -24.86 -0.81 -4.88
N THR A 40 -26.01 -0.18 -4.59
CA THR A 40 -26.07 1.25 -4.26
C THR A 40 -25.27 1.57 -3.00
N THR A 41 -25.32 0.70 -1.99
CA THR A 41 -24.57 0.87 -0.73
C THR A 41 -23.06 0.77 -0.97
N ILE A 42 -22.60 -0.24 -1.72
CA ILE A 42 -21.18 -0.42 -2.06
C ILE A 42 -20.70 0.73 -2.94
N ARG A 43 -21.46 1.14 -3.95
CA ARG A 43 -21.11 2.27 -4.81
C ARG A 43 -21.01 3.58 -4.03
N THR A 44 -21.93 3.81 -3.09
CA THR A 44 -21.89 4.98 -2.20
C THR A 44 -20.70 4.92 -1.25
N LEU A 45 -20.39 3.74 -0.70
CA LEU A 45 -19.20 3.54 0.12
C LEU A 45 -17.93 3.84 -0.68
N ASN A 46 -17.80 3.28 -1.89
CA ASN A 46 -16.67 3.48 -2.77
C ASN A 46 -16.50 4.96 -3.14
N SER A 47 -17.55 5.65 -3.58
CA SER A 47 -17.47 7.07 -3.98
C SER A 47 -17.08 7.98 -2.81
N LYS A 48 -17.58 7.70 -1.61
CA LYS A 48 -17.23 8.46 -0.41
C LYS A 48 -15.86 8.10 0.14
N THR A 49 -15.37 6.89 -0.08
CA THR A 49 -14.07 6.44 0.44
C THR A 49 -12.96 6.50 -0.59
N GLU A 50 -13.27 6.90 -1.83
CA GLU A 50 -12.27 7.17 -2.86
C GLU A 50 -11.27 8.18 -2.31
N THR A 51 -10.01 7.75 -2.26
CA THR A 51 -8.90 8.55 -1.76
C THR A 51 -7.75 8.42 -2.72
N LYS A 52 -7.45 9.53 -3.38
CA LYS A 52 -6.22 9.68 -4.17
C LYS A 52 -5.09 10.09 -3.24
N MET A 53 -3.89 9.59 -3.51
CA MET A 53 -2.72 9.99 -2.76
C MET A 53 -2.58 11.51 -2.84
N PRO A 54 -2.48 12.24 -1.70
CA PRO A 54 -2.39 13.68 -1.72
C PRO A 54 -1.10 14.10 -2.44
N LYS A 55 -1.21 15.04 -3.38
CA LYS A 55 -0.06 15.59 -4.12
C LYS A 55 1.06 16.09 -3.19
N LYS A 56 0.71 16.49 -1.96
CA LYS A 56 1.65 16.93 -0.94
C LYS A 56 2.66 15.84 -0.52
N LEU A 57 2.31 14.55 -0.62
CA LEU A 57 3.27 13.46 -0.33
C LEU A 57 4.42 13.42 -1.35
N PHE A 58 4.22 13.94 -2.55
CA PHE A 58 5.30 14.02 -3.54
C PHE A 58 6.39 15.04 -3.16
N PHE A 59 6.10 15.99 -2.27
CA PHE A 59 7.13 16.89 -1.75
C PHE A 59 8.20 16.15 -0.95
N CYS A 60 7.93 14.93 -0.45
CA CYS A 60 8.93 14.08 0.18
C CYS A 60 10.03 13.62 -0.80
N PHE A 61 9.80 13.68 -2.12
CA PHE A 61 10.82 13.37 -3.12
C PHE A 61 11.82 14.50 -3.36
N ILE A 62 11.50 15.74 -3.01
CA ILE A 62 12.42 16.88 -3.15
C ILE A 62 13.73 16.65 -2.37
N PRO A 63 13.71 16.35 -1.06
CA PRO A 63 14.95 16.08 -0.33
C PRO A 63 15.69 14.85 -0.85
N VAL A 64 14.98 13.83 -1.36
CA VAL A 64 15.61 12.66 -2.02
C VAL A 64 16.37 13.10 -3.27
N LEU A 65 15.76 13.91 -4.13
CA LEU A 65 16.37 14.41 -5.35
C LEU A 65 17.60 15.27 -5.04
N ILE A 66 17.48 16.20 -4.09
CA ILE A 66 18.61 17.01 -3.61
C ILE A 66 19.73 16.12 -3.08
N GLY A 67 19.39 15.10 -2.29
CA GLY A 67 20.36 14.15 -1.74
C GLY A 67 21.13 13.41 -2.83
N VAL A 68 20.43 12.92 -3.86
CA VAL A 68 21.03 12.24 -5.02
C VAL A 68 21.96 13.19 -5.79
N ILE A 69 21.55 14.44 -6.04
CA ILE A 69 22.38 15.45 -6.72
C ILE A 69 23.66 15.72 -5.92
N LEU A 70 23.56 15.86 -4.59
CA LEU A 70 24.71 16.08 -3.72
C LEU A 70 25.67 14.88 -3.70
N CYS A 71 25.15 13.66 -3.70
CA CYS A 71 25.96 12.46 -3.83
C CYS A 71 26.72 12.44 -5.16
N ILE A 72 26.05 12.73 -6.29
CA ILE A 72 26.70 12.78 -7.61
C ILE A 72 27.81 13.83 -7.63
N ALA A 73 27.54 15.04 -7.13
CA ALA A 73 28.53 16.11 -7.04
C ALA A 73 29.72 15.72 -6.14
N GLY A 74 29.45 15.06 -5.01
CA GLY A 74 30.47 14.57 -4.09
C GLY A 74 31.35 13.47 -4.71
N PHE A 75 30.75 12.51 -5.42
CA PHE A 75 31.50 11.47 -6.14
C PHE A 75 32.33 12.06 -7.29
N ALA A 76 31.79 13.01 -8.05
CA ALA A 76 32.53 13.68 -9.11
C ALA A 76 33.77 14.41 -8.57
N LYS A 77 33.60 15.15 -7.46
CA LYS A 77 34.73 15.82 -6.78
C LYS A 77 35.76 14.84 -6.24
N PHE A 78 35.31 13.75 -5.63
CA PHE A 78 36.20 12.72 -5.09
C PHE A 78 37.00 12.02 -6.20
N ALA A 79 36.37 11.75 -7.35
CA ALA A 79 37.02 11.12 -8.50
C ALA A 79 38.01 12.05 -9.22
N SER A 80 37.79 13.37 -9.18
CA SER A 80 38.70 14.37 -9.77
C SER A 80 39.91 14.74 -8.90
N ALA A 81 39.99 14.22 -7.67
CA ALA A 81 41.13 14.50 -6.79
C ALA A 81 42.37 13.72 -7.27
N ASP A 82 43.42 14.45 -7.65
CA ASP A 82 44.70 13.86 -8.05
C ASP A 82 45.42 13.27 -6.82
N PRO A 83 45.66 11.95 -6.76
CA PRO A 83 46.33 11.33 -5.62
C PRO A 83 47.81 11.73 -5.47
N SER A 84 48.41 12.41 -6.46
CA SER A 84 49.81 12.83 -6.44
C SER A 84 50.08 14.20 -5.80
N ASN A 85 49.05 15.02 -5.61
CA ASN A 85 49.16 16.32 -4.92
C ASN A 85 48.42 16.29 -3.58
N GLN A 86 49.18 16.14 -2.50
CA GLN A 86 48.68 16.07 -1.12
C GLN A 86 47.97 17.37 -0.68
N ASP A 87 48.29 18.50 -1.32
CA ASP A 87 47.67 19.81 -1.08
C ASP A 87 46.30 20.00 -1.77
N THR A 88 45.91 19.11 -2.69
CA THR A 88 44.61 19.13 -3.40
C THR A 88 43.63 18.05 -2.95
N TYR A 89 43.88 17.38 -1.82
CA TYR A 89 42.87 16.50 -1.21
C TYR A 89 41.73 17.38 -0.66
N ASP A 90 40.85 17.83 -1.55
CA ASP A 90 39.67 18.64 -1.25
C ASP A 90 38.72 17.78 -0.41
N SER A 91 38.93 17.83 0.91
CA SER A 91 38.23 17.06 1.96
C SER A 91 36.70 17.21 1.94
N ASN A 92 36.20 18.10 1.10
CA ASN A 92 34.80 18.39 0.92
C ASN A 92 34.02 17.30 0.16
N GLY A 93 34.67 16.48 -0.67
CA GLY A 93 33.99 15.40 -1.43
C GLY A 93 33.18 14.44 -0.56
N PRO A 94 33.80 13.79 0.45
CA PRO A 94 33.10 12.95 1.42
C PRO A 94 32.00 13.67 2.21
N VAL A 95 32.17 14.97 2.48
CA VAL A 95 31.18 15.79 3.18
C VAL A 95 29.90 15.93 2.34
N PHE A 96 30.02 16.22 1.04
CA PHE A 96 28.85 16.28 0.14
C PHE A 96 28.12 14.94 0.03
N ILE A 97 28.87 13.83 -0.01
CA ILE A 97 28.27 12.49 -0.03
C ILE A 97 27.50 12.22 1.28
N GLY A 98 28.12 12.53 2.43
CA GLY A 98 27.48 12.35 3.74
C GLY A 98 26.18 13.15 3.89
N ILE A 99 26.20 14.42 3.47
CA ILE A 99 25.00 15.27 3.47
C ILE A 99 23.95 14.71 2.50
N GLY A 100 24.35 14.29 1.30
CA GLY A 100 23.44 13.72 0.30
C GLY A 100 22.73 12.45 0.79
N ILE A 101 23.45 11.56 1.48
CA ILE A 101 22.87 10.37 2.11
C ILE A 101 21.88 10.77 3.20
N ALA A 102 22.22 11.76 4.04
CA ALA A 102 21.33 12.23 5.11
C ALA A 102 20.00 12.78 4.55
N PHE A 103 20.05 13.63 3.53
CA PHE A 103 18.86 14.17 2.86
C PHE A 103 17.99 13.07 2.24
N THR A 104 18.63 12.11 1.56
CA THR A 104 17.94 10.95 0.99
C THR A 104 17.22 10.15 2.06
N PHE A 105 17.90 9.86 3.17
CA PHE A 105 17.34 9.10 4.27
C PHE A 105 16.15 9.81 4.93
N VAL A 106 16.27 11.12 5.18
CA VAL A 106 15.18 11.95 5.73
C VAL A 106 13.97 11.95 4.80
N GLY A 107 14.18 12.08 3.49
CA GLY A 107 13.10 12.01 2.49
C GLY A 107 12.37 10.67 2.51
N CYS A 108 13.10 9.56 2.55
CA CYS A 108 12.54 8.21 2.65
C CYS A 108 11.72 8.01 3.92
N ILE A 109 12.22 8.47 5.08
CA ILE A 109 11.49 8.39 6.35
C ILE A 109 10.22 9.22 6.29
N ALA A 110 10.30 10.47 5.83
CA ALA A 110 9.15 11.36 5.72
C ALA A 110 8.07 10.76 4.81
N PHE A 111 8.48 10.16 3.68
CA PHE A 111 7.56 9.45 2.79
C PHE A 111 6.90 8.24 3.49
N GLY A 112 7.68 7.41 4.18
CA GLY A 112 7.16 6.26 4.93
C GLY A 112 6.12 6.66 5.99
N ILE A 113 6.42 7.68 6.80
CA ILE A 113 5.49 8.22 7.79
C ILE A 113 4.23 8.78 7.10
N GLY A 114 4.41 9.53 6.03
CA GLY A 114 3.31 10.09 5.24
C GLY A 114 2.37 9.02 4.68
N MET A 115 2.92 7.91 4.19
CA MET A 115 2.16 6.74 3.73
C MET A 115 1.38 6.09 4.87
N CYS A 116 1.98 5.91 6.04
CA CYS A 116 1.28 5.35 7.20
C CYS A 116 0.12 6.25 7.66
N ILE A 117 0.31 7.57 7.68
CA ILE A 117 -0.75 8.54 8.03
C ILE A 117 -1.87 8.49 6.99
N PHE A 118 -1.51 8.46 5.70
CA PHE A 118 -2.48 8.35 4.62
C PHE A 118 -3.33 7.08 4.77
N GLN A 119 -2.72 5.91 4.92
CA GLN A 119 -3.43 4.64 5.09
C GLN A 119 -4.37 4.67 6.30
N LYS A 120 -3.90 5.16 7.46
CA LYS A 120 -4.76 5.35 8.65
C LYS A 120 -5.94 6.28 8.36
N GLY A 121 -5.71 7.37 7.61
CA GLY A 121 -6.75 8.29 7.17
C GLY A 121 -7.83 7.60 6.34
N VAL A 122 -7.43 6.77 5.37
CA VAL A 122 -8.37 6.02 4.53
C VAL A 122 -9.18 5.01 5.35
N THR A 123 -8.54 4.20 6.18
CA THR A 123 -9.22 3.24 7.05
C THR A 123 -10.21 3.93 7.99
N ASN A 124 -9.85 5.09 8.56
CA ASN A 124 -10.76 5.86 9.40
C ASN A 124 -11.95 6.41 8.63
N LYS A 125 -11.75 6.86 7.38
CA LYS A 125 -12.83 7.31 6.50
C LYS A 125 -13.84 6.18 6.22
N ILE A 126 -13.33 4.98 5.90
CA ILE A 126 -14.16 3.79 5.68
C ILE A 126 -14.94 3.44 6.96
N LYS A 127 -14.28 3.39 8.12
CA LYS A 127 -14.96 3.10 9.40
C LYS A 127 -16.08 4.11 9.73
N LYS A 128 -15.89 5.39 9.41
CA LYS A 128 -16.93 6.42 9.58
C LYS A 128 -18.13 6.15 8.67
N GLU A 129 -17.91 5.87 7.39
CA GLU A 129 -19.02 5.56 6.47
C GLU A 129 -19.73 4.25 6.84
N LEU A 130 -19.00 3.22 7.28
CA LEU A 130 -19.60 1.99 7.80
C LEU A 130 -20.46 2.24 9.04
N THR A 131 -20.12 3.23 9.87
CA THR A 131 -20.95 3.62 11.02
C THR A 131 -22.29 4.21 10.56
N VAL A 132 -22.28 5.01 9.49
CA VAL A 132 -23.51 5.57 8.88
C VAL A 132 -24.36 4.46 8.28
N ILE A 133 -23.74 3.54 7.53
CA ILE A 133 -24.41 2.36 6.96
C ILE A 133 -25.03 1.52 8.09
N ASN A 134 -24.28 1.20 9.13
CA ASN A 134 -24.78 0.43 10.27
C ASN A 134 -25.98 1.08 10.96
N LYS A 135 -26.00 2.42 11.06
CA LYS A 135 -27.16 3.13 11.60
C LYS A 135 -28.39 2.98 10.71
N HIS A 136 -28.22 3.02 9.38
CA HIS A 136 -29.31 2.80 8.43
C HIS A 136 -29.89 1.38 8.50
N TYR A 137 -29.03 0.38 8.72
CA TYR A 137 -29.40 -1.03 8.76
C TYR A 137 -29.73 -1.59 10.15
N ALA A 138 -29.72 -0.74 11.19
CA ALA A 138 -29.87 -1.17 12.57
C ALA A 138 -31.19 -1.92 12.84
N SER A 139 -32.29 -1.51 12.21
CA SER A 139 -33.60 -2.15 12.35
C SER A 139 -33.62 -3.60 11.84
N ARG A 140 -32.83 -3.90 10.81
CA ARG A 140 -32.66 -5.24 10.22
C ARG A 140 -31.58 -6.08 10.92
N ARG A 141 -30.92 -5.54 11.95
CA ARG A 141 -29.79 -6.17 12.65
C ARG A 141 -28.65 -6.58 11.72
N ILE A 142 -28.46 -5.85 10.62
CA ILE A 142 -27.34 -6.08 9.70
C ILE A 142 -26.18 -5.18 10.12
N LYS A 143 -24.98 -5.78 10.27
CA LYS A 143 -23.76 -5.09 10.68
C LYS A 143 -22.67 -5.26 9.64
N TRP A 144 -22.08 -4.13 9.24
CA TRP A 144 -21.01 -3.99 8.29
C TRP A 144 -19.72 -3.61 9.03
N THR A 145 -18.66 -4.39 8.87
CA THR A 145 -17.36 -4.17 9.53
C THR A 145 -16.23 -4.30 8.53
N LEU A 146 -15.21 -3.44 8.67
CA LEU A 146 -13.98 -3.56 7.90
C LEU A 146 -13.04 -4.53 8.59
N GLU A 147 -12.68 -5.60 7.90
CA GLU A 147 -11.80 -6.66 8.41
C GLU A 147 -10.62 -6.89 7.46
N THR A 148 -9.60 -7.58 7.97
CA THR A 148 -8.41 -7.99 7.22
C THR A 148 -8.16 -9.48 7.37
N GLU A 149 -7.78 -10.13 6.29
CA GLU A 149 -7.40 -11.54 6.27
C GLU A 149 -6.12 -11.70 5.47
N ILE A 150 -5.26 -12.62 5.91
CA ILE A 150 -4.08 -13.01 5.14
C ILE A 150 -4.55 -14.12 4.20
N VAL A 151 -4.52 -13.85 2.91
CA VAL A 151 -4.84 -14.83 1.87
C VAL A 151 -3.53 -15.34 1.27
N GLU A 152 -3.44 -16.65 1.10
CA GLU A 152 -2.35 -17.29 0.38
C GLU A 152 -2.80 -17.48 -1.07
N GLU A 153 -2.15 -16.78 -1.99
CA GLU A 153 -2.44 -16.84 -3.42
C GLU A 153 -1.30 -17.56 -4.14
N TYR A 154 -1.62 -18.47 -5.06
CA TYR A 154 -0.60 -19.11 -5.87
C TYR A 154 0.13 -18.07 -6.71
N VAL A 155 1.45 -18.17 -6.72
CA VAL A 155 2.29 -17.34 -7.57
C VAL A 155 2.15 -17.82 -9.00
N ASP A 156 1.97 -16.89 -9.93
CA ASP A 156 1.98 -17.22 -11.35
C ASP A 156 3.34 -17.86 -11.72
N PRO A 157 3.36 -19.00 -12.44
CA PRO A 157 4.60 -19.68 -12.79
C PRO A 157 5.61 -18.78 -13.53
N HIS A 158 5.13 -17.87 -14.38
CA HIS A 158 5.99 -16.94 -15.10
C HIS A 158 6.59 -15.89 -14.15
N GLU A 159 5.78 -15.30 -13.24
CA GLU A 159 6.27 -14.38 -12.21
C GLU A 159 7.38 -15.04 -11.36
N TYR A 160 7.15 -16.30 -10.95
CA TYR A 160 8.13 -17.06 -10.18
C TYR A 160 9.43 -17.27 -10.95
N GLU A 161 9.36 -17.72 -12.21
CA GLU A 161 10.55 -17.98 -13.02
C GLU A 161 11.38 -16.71 -13.28
N VAL A 162 10.72 -15.58 -13.51
CA VAL A 162 11.39 -14.28 -13.73
C VAL A 162 12.12 -13.82 -12.46
N HIS A 163 11.55 -14.06 -11.27
CA HIS A 163 12.07 -13.54 -10.01
C HIS A 163 12.77 -14.58 -9.11
N LYS A 164 12.92 -15.84 -9.55
CA LYS A 164 13.49 -16.93 -8.73
C LYS A 164 14.90 -16.68 -8.19
N ASN A 165 15.67 -15.82 -8.85
CA ASN A 165 17.02 -15.45 -8.43
C ASN A 165 17.05 -14.28 -7.43
N ASN A 166 15.93 -13.57 -7.24
CA ASN A 166 15.84 -12.47 -6.30
C ASN A 166 15.58 -13.00 -4.88
N LYS A 167 16.56 -12.88 -3.99
CA LYS A 167 16.46 -13.32 -2.59
C LYS A 167 15.31 -12.64 -1.85
N ALA A 168 15.10 -11.34 -2.06
CA ALA A 168 14.02 -10.60 -1.41
C ALA A 168 12.64 -11.11 -1.86
N TYR A 169 12.51 -11.45 -3.16
CA TYR A 169 11.29 -12.06 -3.68
C TYR A 169 11.02 -13.41 -3.05
N ARG A 170 12.00 -14.33 -3.04
CA ARG A 170 11.86 -15.66 -2.44
C ARG A 170 11.52 -15.63 -0.95
N ASN A 171 12.06 -14.66 -0.20
CA ASN A 171 11.74 -14.51 1.22
C ASN A 171 10.26 -14.17 1.47
N GLY A 172 9.55 -13.66 0.47
CA GLY A 172 8.11 -13.40 0.52
C GLY A 172 7.24 -14.59 0.08
N ILE A 173 7.84 -15.69 -0.36
CA ILE A 173 7.14 -16.88 -0.85
C ILE A 173 7.07 -17.95 0.25
N VAL A 174 5.89 -18.52 0.42
CA VAL A 174 5.64 -19.72 1.23
C VAL A 174 5.31 -20.88 0.29
N TYR A 175 5.57 -22.11 0.71
CA TYR A 175 5.28 -23.29 -0.11
C TYR A 175 4.10 -24.06 0.49
N ASP A 176 3.21 -24.53 -0.37
CA ASP A 176 2.13 -25.44 0.04
C ASP A 176 2.69 -26.84 0.36
N LYS A 177 1.81 -27.76 0.77
CA LYS A 177 2.18 -29.16 1.06
C LYS A 177 2.75 -29.92 -0.16
N ASN A 178 2.52 -29.41 -1.37
CA ASN A 178 2.98 -29.99 -2.64
C ASN A 178 4.22 -29.27 -3.20
N GLY A 179 4.79 -28.31 -2.47
CA GLY A 179 5.95 -27.52 -2.92
C GLY A 179 5.63 -26.44 -3.94
N ARG A 180 4.36 -26.02 -4.08
CA ARG A 180 3.95 -24.91 -4.96
C ARG A 180 4.15 -23.56 -4.27
N PRO A 181 4.74 -22.56 -4.96
CA PRO A 181 4.97 -21.24 -4.39
C PRO A 181 3.65 -20.48 -4.22
N MET A 182 3.47 -19.89 -3.04
CA MET A 182 2.34 -19.07 -2.64
C MET A 182 2.85 -17.74 -2.07
N LYS A 183 2.08 -16.67 -2.29
CA LYS A 183 2.33 -15.34 -1.76
C LYS A 183 1.29 -15.03 -0.70
N ARG A 184 1.73 -14.53 0.45
CA ARG A 184 0.84 -14.02 1.50
C ARG A 184 0.48 -12.58 1.21
N THR A 185 -0.80 -12.33 0.99
CA THR A 185 -1.34 -10.99 0.75
C THR A 185 -2.36 -10.65 1.81
N THR A 186 -2.19 -9.52 2.48
CA THR A 186 -3.24 -8.96 3.35
C THR A 186 -4.34 -8.36 2.49
N VAL A 187 -5.54 -8.94 2.55
CA VAL A 187 -6.72 -8.48 1.82
C VAL A 187 -7.67 -7.81 2.81
N TYR A 188 -8.13 -6.61 2.45
CA TYR A 188 -9.21 -5.92 3.16
C TYR A 188 -10.55 -6.38 2.59
N PHE A 189 -11.54 -6.56 3.47
CA PHE A 189 -12.90 -6.88 3.05
C PHE A 189 -13.92 -6.27 4.00
N ILE A 190 -15.12 -6.05 3.49
CA ILE A 190 -16.28 -5.77 4.31
C ILE A 190 -16.92 -7.09 4.70
N LEU A 191 -17.02 -7.33 6.01
CA LEU A 191 -17.83 -8.40 6.58
C LEU A 191 -19.22 -7.85 6.87
N ILE A 192 -20.24 -8.48 6.29
CA ILE A 192 -21.64 -8.16 6.53
C ILE A 192 -22.23 -9.31 7.33
N VAL A 193 -22.68 -9.03 8.56
CA VAL A 193 -23.27 -10.01 9.48
C VAL A 193 -24.76 -9.72 9.60
N PHE A 194 -25.59 -10.76 9.53
CA PHE A 194 -27.05 -10.66 9.55
C PHE A 194 -27.69 -11.85 10.28
N PRO A 195 -28.94 -11.70 10.76
CA PRO A 195 -29.67 -12.76 11.46
C PRO A 195 -29.76 -14.07 10.67
#